data_AF-A0A845HME9-F1
#
_entry.id   AF-A0A845HME9-F1
#
_cell.length_a   1.000
_cell.length_b   1.000
_cell.length_c   1.000
_cell.angle_alpha   90.00
_cell.angle_beta   90.00
_cell.angle_gamma   90.00
#
_symmetry.space_group_name_H-M   'P 1'
#
loop_
_entity.id
_entity.type
_entity.pdbx_description
1 polymer ?
#
loop_
_entity_poly.entity_id
_entity_poly.type
_entity_poly.pdbx_seq_one_letter_code
_entity_poly.pdbx_strand_id
1 'polypeptide(L)'
;MRRIALVLASLLLSVSAHAELITFEYTGTINTLRETYTATGLSRSVVSSSVVPGSVRVGDDFHGAITIDTNLPLYSGTPNSAWYYDPSPAPPQATPSTMIFDKTGSSISSAAAAPTISVSHGPGTYDYLSIAGARNANNVGLDFSFYDSSSANLSGLSIPSNINWSAWSNANAMLYWMDGAHGRSLTMEGMLTSVTKVSAVPEPTSYAMMLAGLALVSGVAARRKKQRG
;
A
#
# COMPACT_ATOMS: atom_id res chain seq x y z
N MET A 1 -31.56 30.96 20.65
CA MET A 1 -30.08 31.02 20.56
C MET A 1 -29.39 29.73 21.02
N ARG A 2 -29.76 29.09 22.15
CA ARG A 2 -29.17 27.81 22.62
C ARG A 2 -29.15 26.63 21.62
N ARG A 3 -30.07 26.57 20.65
CA ARG A 3 -30.15 25.47 19.66
C ARG A 3 -29.22 25.63 18.44
N ILE A 4 -28.72 26.85 18.18
CA ILE A 4 -27.78 27.11 17.07
C ILE A 4 -26.35 26.74 17.49
N ALA A 5 -26.00 27.00 18.75
CA ALA A 5 -24.72 26.61 19.33
C ALA A 5 -24.49 25.10 19.33
N LEU A 6 -25.55 24.29 19.51
CA LEU A 6 -25.49 22.83 19.52
C LEU A 6 -25.22 22.24 18.12
N VAL A 7 -25.75 22.85 17.05
CA VAL A 7 -25.52 22.42 15.67
C VAL A 7 -24.09 22.76 15.21
N LEU A 8 -23.60 23.95 15.58
CA LEU A 8 -22.21 24.36 15.34
C LEU A 8 -21.21 23.49 16.14
N ALA A 9 -21.52 23.12 17.38
CA ALA A 9 -20.68 22.22 18.17
C ALA A 9 -20.62 20.79 17.58
N SER A 10 -21.70 20.28 17.01
CA SER A 10 -21.69 18.97 16.32
C SER A 10 -20.95 18.99 14.97
N LEU A 11 -20.89 20.12 14.28
CA LEU A 11 -20.11 20.30 13.04
C LEU A 11 -18.60 20.47 13.30
N LEU A 12 -18.22 20.91 14.51
CA LEU A 12 -16.82 21.06 14.92
C LEU A 12 -16.24 19.76 15.52
N LEU A 13 -17.08 18.79 15.87
CA LEU A 13 -16.64 17.47 16.39
C LEU A 13 -16.48 16.41 15.29
N SER A 14 -16.77 16.75 14.03
CA SER A 14 -16.51 15.89 12.87
C SER A 14 -15.14 16.17 12.24
N VAL A 15 -14.10 16.41 13.05
CA VAL A 15 -12.72 16.23 12.59
C VAL A 15 -12.49 14.73 12.58
N SER A 16 -12.94 14.09 11.51
CA SER A 16 -12.63 12.69 11.27
C SER A 16 -11.12 12.56 11.15
N ALA A 17 -10.52 11.83 12.08
CA ALA A 17 -9.26 11.14 11.84
C ALA A 17 -9.52 10.14 10.72
N HIS A 18 -9.53 10.59 9.47
CA HIS A 18 -9.63 9.70 8.34
C HIS A 18 -8.32 8.91 8.25
N ALA A 19 -8.43 7.59 8.12
CA ALA A 19 -7.39 6.77 7.53
C ALA A 19 -6.98 7.37 6.20
N GLU A 20 -5.73 7.86 6.09
CA GLU A 20 -5.17 8.23 4.80
C GLU A 20 -4.68 6.94 4.15
N LEU A 21 -5.57 6.31 3.39
CA LEU A 21 -5.17 5.31 2.42
C LEU A 21 -4.40 6.03 1.31
N ILE A 22 -3.14 5.67 1.13
CA ILE A 22 -2.27 6.25 0.11
C ILE A 22 -1.95 5.16 -0.91
N THR A 23 -2.36 5.38 -2.15
CA THR A 23 -2.00 4.52 -3.26
C THR A 23 -0.77 5.08 -3.97
N PHE A 24 0.18 4.21 -4.28
CA PHE A 24 1.33 4.48 -5.12
C PHE A 24 1.22 3.60 -6.36
N GLU A 25 1.30 4.22 -7.53
CA GLU A 25 1.60 3.52 -8.77
C GLU A 25 3.11 3.44 -8.94
N TYR A 26 3.58 2.36 -9.53
CA TYR A 26 5.00 2.14 -9.73
C TYR A 26 5.30 1.47 -11.07
N THR A 27 6.52 1.68 -11.55
CA THR A 27 7.12 0.95 -12.66
C THR A 27 8.49 0.42 -12.24
N GLY A 28 8.95 -0.65 -12.87
CA GLY A 28 10.28 -1.19 -12.63
C GLY A 28 10.72 -2.15 -13.72
N THR A 29 11.97 -2.58 -13.62
CA THR A 29 12.59 -3.54 -14.53
C THR A 29 13.13 -4.73 -13.74
N ILE A 30 12.82 -5.95 -14.19
CA ILE A 30 13.28 -7.18 -13.54
C ILE A 30 14.80 -7.24 -13.61
N ASN A 31 15.48 -7.32 -12.46
CA ASN A 31 16.94 -7.44 -12.42
C ASN A 31 17.41 -8.86 -12.03
N THR A 32 16.59 -9.59 -11.27
CA THR A 32 16.94 -10.92 -10.76
C THR A 32 15.75 -11.85 -10.81
N LEU A 33 15.99 -13.07 -11.28
CA LEU A 33 15.05 -14.20 -11.16
C LEU A 33 15.76 -15.37 -10.50
N ARG A 34 15.11 -15.97 -9.51
CA ARG A 34 15.56 -17.17 -8.83
C ARG A 34 14.43 -18.18 -8.76
N GLU A 35 14.67 -19.36 -9.32
CA GLU A 35 13.76 -20.49 -9.19
C GLU A 35 14.23 -21.43 -8.09
N THR A 36 13.29 -21.90 -7.27
CA THR A 36 13.53 -22.88 -6.22
C THR A 36 12.66 -24.10 -6.45
N TYR A 37 13.27 -25.28 -6.40
CA TYR A 37 12.59 -26.57 -6.56
C TYR A 37 12.25 -27.14 -5.18
N THR A 38 10.97 -27.14 -4.81
CA THR A 38 10.50 -27.51 -3.47
C THR A 38 10.93 -28.92 -3.07
N ALA A 39 10.94 -29.87 -4.00
CA ALA A 39 11.29 -31.27 -3.72
C ALA A 39 12.77 -31.47 -3.32
N THR A 40 13.67 -30.57 -3.74
CA THR A 40 15.11 -30.72 -3.52
C THR A 40 15.72 -29.58 -2.70
N GLY A 41 15.00 -28.48 -2.52
CA GLY A 41 15.50 -27.25 -1.94
C GLY A 41 16.50 -26.48 -2.83
N LEU A 42 16.81 -27.01 -4.02
CA LEU A 42 17.77 -26.38 -4.93
C LEU A 42 17.22 -25.05 -5.44
N SER A 43 18.03 -24.00 -5.28
CA SER A 43 17.73 -22.64 -5.73
C SER A 43 18.78 -22.18 -6.74
N ARG A 44 18.35 -21.63 -7.88
CA ARG A 44 19.27 -21.15 -8.92
C ARG A 44 18.79 -19.85 -9.54
N SER A 45 19.73 -18.98 -9.88
CA SER A 45 19.45 -17.80 -10.70
C SER A 45 19.17 -18.24 -12.13
N VAL A 46 18.17 -17.63 -12.75
CA VAL A 46 17.79 -17.89 -14.15
C VAL A 46 17.65 -16.57 -14.89
N VAL A 47 17.78 -16.59 -16.22
CA VAL A 47 17.54 -15.41 -17.06
C VAL A 47 16.06 -15.29 -17.45
N SER A 48 15.33 -16.40 -17.40
CA SER A 48 13.90 -16.47 -17.72
C SER A 48 13.21 -17.53 -16.90
N SER A 49 11.94 -17.32 -16.56
CA SER A 49 11.11 -18.29 -15.85
C SER A 49 9.71 -18.35 -16.45
N SER A 50 9.15 -19.56 -16.50
CA SER A 50 7.76 -19.81 -16.87
C SER A 50 6.89 -20.20 -15.66
N VAL A 51 7.41 -20.02 -14.44
CA VAL A 51 6.71 -20.37 -13.19
C VAL A 51 5.52 -19.44 -12.93
N VAL A 52 5.66 -18.17 -13.31
CA VAL A 52 4.55 -17.21 -13.30
C VAL A 52 3.80 -17.20 -14.64
N PRO A 53 2.49 -16.92 -14.64
CA PRO A 53 1.72 -16.72 -15.86
C PRO A 53 2.37 -15.69 -16.79
N GLY A 54 2.36 -15.96 -18.09
CA GLY A 54 2.97 -15.10 -19.12
C GLY A 54 4.45 -15.35 -19.35
N SER A 55 5.16 -16.01 -18.43
CA SER A 55 6.63 -16.08 -18.38
C SER A 55 7.29 -14.69 -18.27
N VAL A 56 8.44 -14.65 -17.63
CA VAL A 56 9.20 -13.41 -17.39
C VAL A 56 10.68 -13.62 -17.65
N ARG A 57 11.41 -12.55 -17.95
CA ARG A 57 12.85 -12.53 -18.14
C ARG A 57 13.48 -11.37 -17.41
N VAL A 58 14.76 -11.52 -17.04
CA VAL A 58 15.58 -10.39 -16.59
C VAL A 58 15.64 -9.36 -17.71
N GLY A 59 15.37 -8.11 -17.36
CA GLY A 59 15.25 -6.97 -18.28
C GLY A 59 13.82 -6.71 -18.79
N ASP A 60 12.83 -7.57 -18.51
CA ASP A 60 11.44 -7.23 -18.82
C ASP A 60 10.93 -6.16 -17.82
N ASP A 61 10.08 -5.25 -18.31
CA ASP A 61 9.46 -4.21 -17.51
C ASP A 61 8.14 -4.67 -16.88
N PHE A 62 7.79 -4.03 -15.76
CA PHE A 62 6.53 -4.24 -15.05
C PHE A 62 6.01 -2.93 -14.45
N HIS A 63 4.70 -2.88 -14.21
CA HIS A 63 4.05 -1.81 -13.46
C HIS A 63 3.02 -2.35 -12.49
N GLY A 64 2.51 -1.50 -11.61
CA GLY A 64 1.50 -1.91 -10.65
C GLY A 64 1.10 -0.82 -9.68
N ALA A 65 0.34 -1.21 -8.68
CA ALA A 65 -0.07 -0.32 -7.60
C ALA A 65 0.01 -1.00 -6.25
N ILE A 66 0.36 -0.23 -5.22
CA ILE A 66 0.31 -0.60 -3.81
C ILE A 66 -0.42 0.47 -3.02
N THR A 67 -1.21 0.05 -2.04
CA THR A 67 -1.87 0.97 -1.10
C THR A 67 -1.38 0.72 0.31
N ILE A 68 -1.02 1.79 0.99
CA ILE A 68 -0.68 1.76 2.42
C ILE A 68 -1.76 2.48 3.22
N ASP A 69 -1.96 2.02 4.45
CA ASP A 69 -2.72 2.76 5.45
C ASP A 69 -1.72 3.38 6.43
N THR A 70 -1.66 4.71 6.47
CA THR A 70 -0.76 5.41 7.40
C THR A 70 -1.21 5.36 8.85
N ASN A 71 -2.42 4.87 9.11
CA ASN A 71 -2.98 4.71 10.45
C ASN A 71 -2.85 3.29 11.01
N LEU A 72 -2.04 2.44 10.36
CA LEU A 72 -1.74 1.12 10.91
C LEU A 72 -1.21 1.25 12.35
N PRO A 73 -1.73 0.44 13.29
CA PRO A 73 -1.24 0.48 14.66
C PRO A 73 0.21 0.00 14.72
N LEU A 74 0.99 0.64 15.59
CA LEU A 74 2.33 0.16 15.93
C LEU A 74 2.19 -1.19 16.65
N TYR A 75 2.69 -2.25 16.04
CA TYR A 75 2.70 -3.58 16.61
C TYR A 75 3.87 -3.79 17.56
N SER A 76 5.07 -3.39 17.14
CA SER A 76 6.29 -3.47 17.95
C SER A 76 7.34 -2.46 17.49
N GLY A 77 8.32 -2.17 18.34
CA GLY A 77 9.40 -1.26 17.97
C GLY A 77 10.58 -1.29 18.94
N THR A 78 11.69 -0.75 18.46
CA THR A 78 12.93 -0.44 19.18
C THR A 78 13.26 1.04 18.96
N PRO A 79 14.32 1.60 19.58
CA PRO A 79 14.72 2.98 19.32
C PRO A 79 14.99 3.30 17.84
N ASN A 80 15.35 2.29 17.04
CA ASN A 80 15.76 2.47 15.63
C ASN A 80 14.88 1.72 14.64
N SER A 81 13.80 1.07 15.08
CA SER A 81 12.90 0.32 14.20
C SER A 81 11.47 0.27 14.70
N ALA A 82 10.52 0.28 13.79
CA ALA A 82 9.09 0.16 14.06
C ALA A 82 8.45 -0.83 13.08
N TRP A 83 7.49 -1.60 13.59
CA TRP A 83 6.72 -2.57 12.85
C TRP A 83 5.24 -2.24 13.01
N TYR A 84 4.56 -2.02 11.89
CA TYR A 84 3.17 -1.65 11.80
C TYR A 84 2.39 -2.79 11.17
N TYR A 85 1.33 -3.21 11.84
CA TYR A 85 0.53 -4.36 11.43
C TYR A 85 -0.83 -4.31 12.13
N ASP A 86 -1.91 -4.56 11.39
CA ASP A 86 -3.23 -4.74 11.98
C ASP A 86 -3.59 -6.23 12.10
N PRO A 87 -3.62 -6.79 13.33
CA PRO A 87 -4.02 -8.18 13.56
C PRO A 87 -5.52 -8.44 13.40
N SER A 88 -6.36 -7.38 13.33
CA SER A 88 -7.81 -7.49 13.24
C SER A 88 -8.27 -6.85 11.94
N PRO A 89 -8.54 -7.62 10.87
CA PRO A 89 -9.01 -7.09 9.60
C PRO A 89 -10.47 -6.60 9.74
N ALA A 90 -10.70 -5.54 10.49
CA ALA A 90 -11.92 -4.78 10.39
C ALA A 90 -11.86 -4.01 9.06
N PRO A 91 -12.93 -4.03 8.24
CA PRO A 91 -12.95 -3.24 7.01
C PRO A 91 -12.71 -1.75 7.31
N PRO A 92 -12.00 -1.01 6.43
CA PRO A 92 -11.87 -1.27 5.00
C PRO A 92 -10.72 -2.22 4.67
N GLN A 93 -11.03 -3.27 3.91
CA GLN A 93 -10.03 -4.16 3.33
C GLN A 93 -9.07 -3.33 2.46
N ALA A 94 -7.79 -3.36 2.80
CA ALA A 94 -6.77 -2.76 1.95
C ALA A 94 -6.85 -3.34 0.53
N THR A 95 -6.64 -2.49 -0.46
CA THR A 95 -6.58 -2.92 -1.86
C THR A 95 -5.36 -3.83 -2.06
N PRO A 96 -5.52 -4.97 -2.76
CA PRO A 96 -4.40 -5.82 -3.10
C PRO A 96 -3.30 -5.04 -3.81
N SER A 97 -2.05 -5.30 -3.44
CA SER A 97 -0.92 -4.90 -4.28
C SER A 97 -0.99 -5.67 -5.59
N THR A 98 -0.71 -5.00 -6.70
CA THR A 98 -0.78 -5.58 -8.04
C THR A 98 0.53 -5.40 -8.77
N MET A 99 0.89 -6.37 -9.61
CA MET A 99 2.04 -6.32 -10.51
C MET A 99 1.62 -6.86 -11.87
N ILE A 100 1.90 -6.11 -12.93
CA ILE A 100 1.53 -6.40 -14.31
C ILE A 100 2.83 -6.43 -15.12
N PHE A 101 3.04 -7.51 -15.85
CA PHE A 101 4.19 -7.67 -16.75
C PHE A 101 3.86 -7.09 -18.12
N ASP A 102 4.53 -6.01 -18.51
CA ASP A 102 4.14 -5.18 -19.66
C ASP A 102 4.12 -5.95 -20.98
N LYS A 103 5.11 -6.83 -21.14
CA LYS A 103 5.30 -7.62 -22.36
C LYS A 103 4.19 -8.65 -22.59
N THR A 104 3.61 -9.18 -21.51
CA THR A 104 2.66 -10.30 -21.58
C THR A 104 1.25 -9.89 -21.20
N GLY A 105 1.09 -8.74 -20.54
CA GLY A 105 -0.16 -8.30 -19.91
C GLY A 105 -0.60 -9.16 -18.73
N SER A 106 0.22 -10.12 -18.30
CA SER A 106 -0.12 -11.00 -17.18
C SER A 106 -0.03 -10.22 -15.87
N SER A 107 -1.08 -10.34 -15.05
CA SER A 107 -1.20 -9.64 -13.78
C SER A 107 -1.16 -10.60 -12.59
N ILE A 108 -0.53 -10.16 -11.52
CA ILE A 108 -0.45 -10.84 -10.23
C ILE A 108 -0.97 -9.90 -9.15
N SER A 109 -1.67 -10.44 -8.16
CA SER A 109 -2.14 -9.67 -7.00
C SER A 109 -1.87 -10.40 -5.68
N SER A 110 -1.54 -9.61 -4.65
CA SER A 110 -1.47 -10.07 -3.26
C SER A 110 -2.88 -10.36 -2.69
N ALA A 111 -2.98 -10.74 -1.41
CA ALA A 111 -4.28 -10.76 -0.72
C ALA A 111 -4.82 -9.34 -0.53
N ALA A 112 -6.14 -9.22 -0.44
CA ALA A 112 -6.84 -8.02 0.01
C ALA A 112 -6.78 -7.91 1.55
N ALA A 113 -5.61 -7.58 2.07
CA ALA A 113 -5.40 -7.33 3.49
C ALA A 113 -4.33 -6.25 3.68
N ALA A 114 -4.39 -5.60 4.84
CA ALA A 114 -3.46 -4.51 5.14
C ALA A 114 -2.01 -4.97 5.04
N PRO A 115 -1.12 -4.15 4.45
CA PRO A 115 0.29 -4.51 4.37
C PRO A 115 0.91 -4.47 5.76
N THR A 116 1.95 -5.26 5.96
CA THR A 116 2.88 -5.07 7.07
C THR A 116 3.90 -4.02 6.66
N ILE A 117 4.10 -2.99 7.49
CA ILE A 117 5.08 -1.94 7.21
C ILE A 117 6.18 -2.00 8.26
N SER A 118 7.44 -2.05 7.82
CA SER A 118 8.59 -1.91 8.70
C SER A 118 9.35 -0.64 8.34
N VAL A 119 9.67 0.17 9.34
CA VAL A 119 10.45 1.39 9.20
C VAL A 119 11.66 1.27 10.12
N SER A 120 12.85 1.46 9.59
CA SER A 120 14.07 1.59 10.41
C SER A 120 14.74 2.92 10.10
N HIS A 121 15.11 3.64 11.14
CA HIS A 121 15.76 4.93 11.08
C HIS A 121 16.54 5.15 12.38
N GLY A 122 17.74 5.71 12.28
CA GLY A 122 18.53 6.08 13.46
C GLY A 122 19.68 7.02 13.09
N PRO A 123 20.06 7.98 13.96
CA PRO A 123 21.17 8.88 13.70
C PRO A 123 22.47 8.13 13.39
N GLY A 124 23.07 8.40 12.22
CA GLY A 124 24.30 7.74 11.78
C GLY A 124 24.15 6.27 11.42
N THR A 125 22.92 5.80 11.17
CA THR A 125 22.63 4.44 10.71
C THR A 125 22.11 4.45 9.27
N TYR A 126 21.24 3.50 8.92
CA TYR A 126 20.61 3.41 7.62
C TYR A 126 19.11 3.74 7.75
N ASP A 127 18.52 4.17 6.65
CA ASP A 127 17.07 4.20 6.48
C ASP A 127 16.63 2.93 5.77
N TYR A 128 15.55 2.35 6.25
CA TYR A 128 14.90 1.22 5.62
C TYR A 128 13.40 1.34 5.72
N LEU A 129 12.71 1.16 4.60
CA LEU A 129 11.26 1.04 4.54
C LEU A 129 10.92 -0.26 3.82
N SER A 130 10.10 -1.09 4.45
CA SER A 130 9.52 -2.28 3.84
C SER A 130 8.02 -2.17 3.88
N ILE A 131 7.36 -2.44 2.75
CA ILE A 131 5.91 -2.54 2.63
C ILE A 131 5.62 -3.93 2.07
N ALA A 132 5.22 -4.85 2.95
CA ALA A 132 4.98 -6.24 2.61
C ALA A 132 3.48 -6.49 2.46
N GLY A 133 3.04 -6.78 1.23
CA GLY A 133 1.67 -7.16 0.95
C GLY A 133 1.34 -8.53 1.54
N ALA A 134 0.12 -8.68 2.05
CA ALA A 134 -0.32 -9.98 2.57
C ALA A 134 -0.33 -11.04 1.47
N ARG A 135 0.13 -12.25 1.81
CA ARG A 135 0.16 -13.37 0.86
C ARG A 135 -1.26 -13.84 0.55
N ASN A 136 -1.56 -14.08 -0.73
CA ASN A 136 -2.85 -14.65 -1.13
C ASN A 136 -2.93 -16.16 -0.85
N ALA A 137 -4.10 -16.76 -1.13
CA ALA A 137 -4.33 -18.19 -0.92
C ALA A 137 -3.37 -19.10 -1.72
N ASN A 138 -2.76 -18.58 -2.79
CA ASN A 138 -1.76 -19.27 -3.59
C ASN A 138 -0.32 -18.97 -3.12
N ASN A 139 -0.18 -18.41 -1.91
CA ASN A 139 1.08 -18.01 -1.29
C ASN A 139 1.88 -17.01 -2.13
N VAL A 140 1.18 -16.15 -2.89
CA VAL A 140 1.80 -15.09 -3.68
C VAL A 140 1.90 -13.83 -2.84
N GLY A 141 3.11 -13.27 -2.73
CA GLY A 141 3.40 -12.04 -1.99
C GLY A 141 4.11 -11.01 -2.85
N LEU A 142 3.83 -9.74 -2.59
CA LEU A 142 4.47 -8.60 -3.20
C LEU A 142 5.02 -7.71 -2.09
N ASP A 143 6.33 -7.52 -2.08
CA ASP A 143 7.02 -6.72 -1.07
C ASP A 143 7.79 -5.59 -1.75
N PHE A 144 7.79 -4.41 -1.15
CA PHE A 144 8.52 -3.24 -1.63
C PHE A 144 9.53 -2.84 -0.57
N SER A 145 10.79 -2.70 -0.95
CA SER A 145 11.85 -2.34 -0.04
C SER A 145 12.61 -1.13 -0.55
N PHE A 146 12.89 -0.22 0.36
CA PHE A 146 13.71 0.97 0.12
C PHE A 146 14.82 0.98 1.17
N TYR A 147 16.05 1.16 0.72
CA TYR A 147 17.22 1.16 1.59
C TYR A 147 18.17 2.30 1.23
N ASP A 148 18.67 2.98 2.25
CA ASP A 148 19.69 4.00 2.10
C ASP A 148 20.63 4.04 3.31
N SER A 149 21.93 4.18 3.07
CA SER A 149 22.93 4.18 4.15
C SER A 149 23.21 5.56 4.76
N SER A 150 22.58 6.63 4.26
CA SER A 150 22.85 8.01 4.69
C SER A 150 21.91 8.54 5.78
N SER A 151 20.86 7.77 6.12
CA SER A 151 19.79 8.18 7.05
C SER A 151 19.14 9.54 6.75
N ALA A 152 19.06 9.90 5.45
CA ALA A 152 18.55 11.19 4.99
C ALA A 152 17.11 11.13 4.44
N ASN A 153 16.55 9.94 4.24
CA ASN A 153 15.26 9.72 3.57
C ASN A 153 14.08 9.64 4.53
N LEU A 154 14.34 9.30 5.79
CA LEU A 154 13.35 9.25 6.86
C LEU A 154 13.70 10.27 7.94
N SER A 155 12.66 10.87 8.53
CA SER A 155 12.79 11.80 9.67
C SER A 155 12.51 11.15 11.02
N GLY A 156 12.24 9.84 11.04
CA GLY A 156 11.78 9.10 12.21
C GLY A 156 11.23 7.73 11.85
N LEU A 157 10.55 7.10 12.81
CA LEU A 157 10.01 5.74 12.66
C LEU A 157 8.56 5.68 12.16
N SER A 158 7.90 6.82 11.98
CA SER A 158 6.52 6.87 11.47
C SER A 158 6.44 6.38 10.02
N ILE A 159 5.31 5.78 9.64
CA ILE A 159 5.00 5.44 8.24
C ILE A 159 5.08 6.72 7.38
N PRO A 160 5.93 6.76 6.35
CA PRO A 160 6.05 7.94 5.50
C PRO A 160 4.81 8.09 4.61
N SER A 161 4.20 9.28 4.59
CA SER A 161 3.07 9.61 3.73
C SER A 161 3.47 10.04 2.31
N ASN A 162 4.77 10.19 2.08
CA ASN A 162 5.38 10.46 0.78
C ASN A 162 6.72 9.72 0.69
N ILE A 163 6.97 9.08 -0.45
CA ILE A 163 8.19 8.31 -0.69
C ILE A 163 8.85 8.90 -1.94
N ASN A 164 9.96 9.62 -1.74
CA ASN A 164 10.81 10.04 -2.85
C ASN A 164 11.74 8.89 -3.23
N TRP A 165 11.24 7.95 -4.03
CA TRP A 165 11.95 6.72 -4.38
C TRP A 165 13.36 6.96 -4.96
N SER A 166 13.55 8.02 -5.73
CA SER A 166 14.85 8.34 -6.37
C SER A 166 15.94 8.81 -5.39
N ALA A 167 15.57 9.13 -4.14
CA ALA A 167 16.52 9.53 -3.11
C ALA A 167 17.11 8.32 -2.34
N TRP A 168 16.58 7.12 -2.58
CA TRP A 168 17.06 5.90 -1.92
C TRP A 168 18.16 5.24 -2.75
N SER A 169 19.21 4.75 -2.08
CA SER A 169 20.27 3.97 -2.72
C SER A 169 19.75 2.70 -3.40
N ASN A 170 18.73 2.04 -2.82
CA ASN A 170 18.05 0.91 -3.42
C ASN A 170 16.53 1.07 -3.26
N ALA A 171 15.77 0.78 -4.31
CA ALA A 171 14.32 0.77 -4.32
C ALA A 171 13.85 -0.41 -5.18
N ASN A 172 13.34 -1.46 -4.54
CA ASN A 172 13.05 -2.73 -5.20
C ASN A 172 11.61 -3.18 -4.94
N ALA A 173 11.00 -3.82 -5.94
CA ALA A 173 9.83 -4.65 -5.78
C ALA A 173 10.24 -6.12 -5.84
N MET A 174 9.76 -6.91 -4.89
CA MET A 174 10.00 -8.34 -4.80
C MET A 174 8.67 -9.08 -4.96
N LEU A 175 8.65 -10.04 -5.88
CA LEU A 175 7.55 -10.98 -6.04
C LEU A 175 8.01 -12.35 -5.53
N TYR A 176 7.21 -12.91 -4.63
CA TYR A 176 7.29 -14.31 -4.27
C TYR A 176 6.09 -15.05 -4.86
N TRP A 177 6.35 -16.07 -5.66
CA TRP A 177 5.33 -16.92 -6.27
C TRP A 177 5.61 -18.39 -5.96
N MET A 178 4.57 -19.12 -5.52
CA MET A 178 4.65 -20.56 -5.30
C MET A 178 3.71 -21.28 -6.27
N ASP A 179 4.28 -22.10 -7.15
CA ASP A 179 3.52 -23.00 -8.00
C ASP A 179 3.31 -24.33 -7.26
N GLY A 180 2.18 -24.41 -6.56
CA GLY A 180 1.79 -25.60 -5.80
C GLY A 180 1.55 -26.84 -6.66
N ALA A 181 1.27 -26.69 -7.96
CA ALA A 181 1.00 -27.83 -8.84
C ALA A 181 2.28 -28.54 -9.28
N HIS A 182 3.38 -27.79 -9.48
CA HIS A 182 4.63 -28.35 -10.00
C HIS A 182 5.79 -28.34 -8.99
N GLY A 183 5.53 -27.95 -7.74
CA GLY A 183 6.54 -27.97 -6.67
C GLY A 183 7.72 -27.04 -6.95
N ARG A 184 7.44 -25.86 -7.54
CA ARG A 184 8.43 -24.83 -7.88
C ARG A 184 8.01 -23.51 -7.28
N SER A 185 8.96 -22.65 -6.96
CA SER A 185 8.70 -21.26 -6.64
C SER A 185 9.63 -20.34 -7.41
N LEU A 186 9.16 -19.11 -7.58
CA LEU A 186 9.93 -18.02 -8.17
C LEU A 186 10.06 -16.92 -7.13
N THR A 187 11.28 -16.45 -6.94
CA THR A 187 11.56 -15.14 -6.36
C THR A 187 12.06 -14.24 -7.47
N MET A 188 11.37 -13.13 -7.66
CA MET A 188 11.73 -12.11 -8.62
C MET A 188 12.03 -10.83 -7.86
N GLU A 189 13.13 -10.17 -8.22
CA GLU A 189 13.45 -8.83 -7.77
C GLU A 189 13.48 -7.91 -8.99
N GLY A 190 12.89 -6.74 -8.83
CA GLY A 190 12.84 -5.70 -9.84
C GLY A 190 13.22 -4.37 -9.24
N MET A 191 14.10 -3.65 -9.95
CA MET A 191 14.48 -2.29 -9.57
C MET A 191 13.37 -1.33 -9.98
N LEU A 192 12.88 -0.52 -9.04
CA LEU A 192 11.86 0.48 -9.31
C LEU A 192 12.46 1.63 -10.13
N THR A 193 11.75 2.02 -11.19
CA THR A 193 12.12 3.12 -12.10
C THR A 193 11.20 4.33 -11.93
N SER A 194 10.04 4.16 -11.31
CA SER A 194 9.13 5.22 -10.91
C SER A 194 8.25 4.76 -9.75
N VAL A 195 7.98 5.66 -8.81
CA VAL A 195 6.93 5.51 -7.79
C VAL A 195 6.22 6.85 -7.66
N THR A 196 4.92 6.87 -7.89
CA THR A 196 4.10 8.08 -7.88
C THR A 196 2.91 7.91 -6.96
N LYS A 197 2.79 8.79 -5.96
CA LYS A 197 1.59 8.88 -5.12
C LYS A 197 0.41 9.27 -6.00
N VAL A 198 -0.62 8.44 -6.04
CA VAL A 198 -1.89 8.73 -6.68
C VAL A 198 -2.80 9.29 -5.60
N SER A 199 -3.18 10.55 -5.71
CA SER A 199 -4.18 11.12 -4.81
C SER A 199 -5.52 10.45 -5.09
N ALA A 200 -6.16 9.85 -4.08
CA ALA A 200 -7.55 9.45 -4.18
C ALA A 200 -8.38 10.68 -4.56
N VAL A 201 -8.85 10.73 -5.81
CA VAL A 201 -9.83 11.73 -6.21
C VAL A 201 -11.08 11.43 -5.39
N PRO A 202 -11.60 12.36 -4.55
CA PRO A 202 -12.81 12.11 -3.81
C PRO A 202 -13.91 11.76 -4.81
N GLU A 203 -14.54 10.60 -4.64
CA GLU A 203 -15.57 10.19 -5.58
C GLU A 203 -16.69 11.26 -5.59
N PRO A 204 -17.19 11.67 -6.77
CA PRO A 204 -18.23 12.70 -6.89
C PRO A 204 -19.46 12.44 -6.00
N THR A 205 -19.72 11.17 -5.68
CA THR A 205 -20.78 10.68 -4.80
C THR A 205 -20.65 11.18 -3.36
N SER A 206 -19.43 11.35 -2.83
CA SER A 206 -19.21 11.88 -1.47
C SER A 206 -19.66 13.34 -1.35
N TYR A 207 -19.41 14.16 -2.37
CA TYR A 207 -19.91 15.54 -2.43
C TYR A 207 -21.42 15.60 -2.62
N ALA A 208 -21.96 14.71 -3.47
CA ALA A 208 -23.40 14.62 -3.68
C ALA A 208 -24.15 14.22 -2.40
N MET A 209 -23.60 13.29 -1.61
CA MET A 209 -24.17 12.86 -0.33
C MET A 209 -24.08 13.95 0.75
N MET A 210 -22.96 14.70 0.78
CA MET A 210 -22.82 15.87 1.65
C MET A 210 -23.84 16.97 1.29
N LEU A 211 -23.99 17.27 0.00
CA LEU A 211 -24.96 18.25 -0.51
C LEU A 211 -26.40 17.78 -0.26
N ALA A 212 -26.70 16.51 -0.45
CA ALA A 212 -28.00 15.92 -0.15
C ALA A 212 -28.30 16.02 1.35
N GLY A 213 -27.32 15.74 2.23
CA GLY A 213 -27.43 15.93 3.67
C GLY A 213 -27.73 17.38 4.05
N LEU A 214 -27.00 18.34 3.46
CA LEU A 214 -27.23 19.78 3.65
C LEU A 214 -28.62 20.22 3.17
N ALA A 215 -29.07 19.74 2.01
CA ALA A 215 -30.39 20.03 1.45
C ALA A 215 -31.52 19.49 2.34
N LEU A 216 -31.32 18.30 2.93
CA LEU A 216 -32.31 17.67 3.80
C LEU A 216 -32.44 18.41 5.14
N VAL A 217 -31.32 18.81 5.74
CA VAL A 217 -31.31 19.58 7.00
C VAL A 217 -31.92 20.97 6.80
N SER A 218 -31.56 21.65 5.72
CA SER A 218 -32.12 22.98 5.39
C SER A 218 -33.61 22.92 5.07
N GLY A 219 -34.08 21.89 4.35
CA GLY A 219 -35.50 21.65 4.08
C GLY A 219 -36.34 21.41 5.36
N VAL A 220 -35.83 20.60 6.30
CA VAL A 220 -36.51 20.35 7.59
C VAL A 220 -36.56 21.61 8.45
N ALA A 221 -35.49 22.40 8.48
CA ALA A 221 -35.43 23.67 9.21
C ALA A 221 -36.44 24.70 8.66
N ALA A 222 -36.55 24.82 7.33
CA ALA A 222 -37.50 25.71 6.67
C ALA A 222 -38.95 25.32 6.97
N ARG A 223 -39.26 24.01 6.97
CA ARG A 223 -40.62 23.49 7.23
C ARG A 223 -41.09 23.77 8.66
N ARG A 224 -40.19 23.64 9.65
CA ARG A 224 -40.49 23.94 11.07
C ARG A 224 -40.73 25.43 11.34
N LYS A 225 -40.12 26.32 10.55
CA LYS A 225 -40.35 27.77 10.66
C LYS A 225 -41.75 28.16 10.17
N LYS A 226 -42.25 27.46 9.14
CA LYS A 226 -43.59 27.68 8.57
C LYS A 226 -44.74 27.12 9.41
N GLN A 227 -44.48 26.12 10.27
CA GLN A 227 -45.50 25.54 11.18
C GLN A 227 -45.59 26.25 12.54
N ARG A 228 -44.75 27.26 12.79
CA ARG A 228 -44.67 28.00 14.05
C ARG A 228 -45.04 29.49 13.92
N GLY A 229 -45.48 29.92 12.74
CA GLY A 229 -46.14 31.20 12.50
C GLY A 229 -47.55 30.95 12.02
#